data_AF-A0A382IQF7-F1
#
_entry.id   AF-A0A382IQF7-F1
#
_cell.length_a   1.000
_cell.length_b   1.000
_cell.length_c   1.000
_cell.angle_alpha   90.00
_cell.angle_beta   90.00
_cell.angle_gamma   90.00
#
_symmetry.space_group_name_H-M   'P 1'
#
loop_
_entity.id
_entity.type
_entity.pdbx_description
1 polymer ?
#
loop_
_entity_poly.entity_id
_entity_poly.type
_entity_poly.pdbx_seq_one_letter_code
_entity_poly.pdbx_strand_id
1 'polypeptide(L)'
;MNWGKIQNDHTDKKINMFNCATLESLENEVEQLSLDNQNYFKIRWFRWQCALVDEYLFYKEENVEKNPNHKDQSWDIKFNDSIQFDVKGTVVPKSFRSLFDFSKEKELIDFYYKNQSKGVRHNIQNRLFIVHHSFNETERSMFLRCYWELKKNAYREFNKLITNSKLNLIKHNSVVAKCIFIIESKENDFYFKII
;
A
#
# COMPACT_ATOMS: atom_id res chain seq x y z
N MET A 1 -2.76 17.56 12.94
CA MET A 1 -3.23 16.15 12.98
C MET A 1 -2.10 15.30 13.54
N ASN A 2 -2.26 14.65 14.70
CA ASN A 2 -1.23 13.74 15.21
C ASN A 2 -1.31 12.41 14.45
N TRP A 3 -0.21 11.94 13.88
CA TRP A 3 -0.12 10.75 13.01
C TRP A 3 -0.35 9.40 13.72
N GLY A 4 -0.88 9.46 14.94
CA GLY A 4 -1.16 8.33 15.78
C GLY A 4 0.10 7.58 16.20
N LYS A 5 -0.10 6.50 16.95
CA LYS A 5 0.96 5.59 17.37
C LYS A 5 1.40 4.71 16.20
N ILE A 6 2.67 4.30 16.20
CA ILE A 6 3.15 3.24 15.30
C ILE A 6 2.40 1.95 15.65
N GLN A 7 2.05 1.17 14.62
CA GLN A 7 1.38 -0.12 14.81
C GLN A 7 2.18 -1.02 15.74
N ASN A 8 1.49 -1.63 16.70
CA ASN A 8 2.07 -2.54 17.68
C ASN A 8 1.02 -3.55 18.16
N ASP A 9 1.48 -4.75 18.53
CA ASP A 9 0.62 -5.87 18.91
C ASP A 9 -0.23 -5.57 20.15
N HIS A 10 0.26 -4.73 21.07
CA HIS A 10 -0.47 -4.39 22.29
C HIS A 10 -1.72 -3.57 21.97
N THR A 11 -1.61 -2.54 21.14
CA THR A 11 -2.79 -1.78 20.70
C THR A 11 -3.68 -2.62 19.80
N ASP A 12 -3.11 -3.40 18.88
CA ASP A 12 -3.88 -4.21 17.92
C ASP A 12 -4.74 -5.30 18.58
N LYS A 13 -4.39 -5.76 19.79
CA LYS A 13 -5.20 -6.71 20.57
C LYS A 13 -6.46 -6.10 21.19
N LYS A 14 -6.60 -4.78 21.22
CA LYS A 14 -7.71 -4.12 21.92
C LYS A 14 -9.05 -4.29 21.23
N ILE A 15 -9.07 -4.35 19.90
CA ILE A 15 -10.28 -4.56 19.09
C ILE A 15 -9.93 -5.42 17.88
N ASN A 16 -10.93 -6.11 17.33
CA ASN A 16 -10.80 -6.71 16.01
C ASN A 16 -11.33 -5.76 14.92
N MET A 17 -10.47 -4.85 14.47
CA MET A 17 -10.81 -3.79 13.49
C MET A 17 -11.41 -4.35 12.19
N PHE A 18 -11.06 -5.58 11.79
CA PHE A 18 -11.54 -6.20 10.55
C PHE A 18 -13.02 -6.59 10.60
N ASN A 19 -13.64 -6.61 11.79
CA ASN A 19 -15.08 -6.80 11.94
C ASN A 19 -15.88 -5.51 11.67
N CYS A 20 -15.21 -4.36 11.62
CA CYS A 20 -15.85 -3.07 11.41
C CYS A 20 -15.96 -2.76 9.92
N ALA A 21 -17.09 -3.13 9.30
CA ALA A 21 -17.33 -2.89 7.87
C ALA A 21 -17.59 -1.41 7.52
N THR A 22 -18.04 -0.61 8.48
CA THR A 22 -18.36 0.82 8.29
C THR A 22 -17.58 1.70 9.27
N LEU A 23 -17.44 2.99 8.95
CA LEU A 23 -16.83 3.95 9.87
C LEU A 23 -17.63 4.02 11.18
N GLU A 24 -18.95 4.03 11.12
CA GLU A 24 -19.82 4.02 12.30
C GLU A 24 -19.57 2.80 13.20
N SER A 25 -19.46 1.60 12.61
CA SER A 25 -19.15 0.39 13.38
C SER A 25 -17.77 0.45 14.05
N LEU A 26 -16.80 1.11 13.41
CA LEU A 26 -15.49 1.35 14.01
C LEU A 26 -15.58 2.36 15.14
N GLU A 27 -16.31 3.45 14.95
CA GLU A 27 -16.44 4.52 15.95
C GLU A 27 -17.10 4.02 17.23
N ASN A 28 -18.13 3.19 17.11
CA ASN A 28 -18.76 2.52 18.24
C ASN A 28 -17.79 1.57 18.96
N GLU A 29 -17.01 0.78 18.21
CA GLU A 29 -16.05 -0.18 18.79
C GLU A 29 -14.92 0.50 19.57
N VAL A 30 -14.49 1.69 19.15
CA VAL A 30 -13.36 2.41 19.77
C VAL A 30 -13.77 3.46 20.78
N GLU A 31 -15.07 3.74 20.94
CA GLU A 31 -15.60 4.86 21.74
C GLU A 31 -15.02 4.89 23.16
N GLN A 32 -14.93 3.73 23.80
CA GLN A 32 -14.47 3.58 25.19
C GLN A 32 -12.94 3.59 25.33
N LEU A 33 -12.20 3.69 24.22
CA LEU A 33 -10.74 3.79 24.25
C LEU A 33 -10.28 5.24 24.40
N SER A 34 -9.06 5.44 24.91
CA SER A 34 -8.40 6.76 24.91
C SER A 34 -8.36 7.37 23.50
N LEU A 35 -8.46 8.70 23.38
CA LEU A 35 -8.42 9.44 22.12
C LEU A 35 -7.25 9.02 21.19
N ASP A 36 -6.07 8.75 21.75
CA ASP A 36 -4.92 8.23 20.99
C ASP A 36 -5.19 6.90 20.28
N ASN A 37 -5.87 5.97 20.95
CA ASN A 37 -6.20 4.66 20.40
C ASN A 37 -7.34 4.79 19.40
N GLN A 38 -8.31 5.67 19.65
CA GLN A 38 -9.35 5.99 18.66
C GLN A 38 -8.72 6.48 17.36
N ASN A 39 -7.86 7.50 17.45
CA ASN A 39 -7.15 8.05 16.28
C ASN A 39 -6.30 6.99 15.57
N TYR A 40 -5.60 6.15 16.34
CA TYR A 40 -4.83 5.04 15.81
C TYR A 40 -5.70 4.09 14.95
N PHE A 41 -6.82 3.64 15.49
CA PHE A 41 -7.72 2.72 14.79
C PHE A 41 -8.41 3.37 13.59
N LYS A 42 -8.84 4.63 13.69
CA LYS A 42 -9.41 5.39 12.55
C LYS A 42 -8.42 5.50 11.39
N ILE A 43 -7.16 5.84 11.66
CA ILE A 43 -6.11 5.90 10.63
C ILE A 43 -5.82 4.52 10.03
N ARG A 44 -5.75 3.48 10.88
CA ARG A 44 -5.47 2.10 10.42
C ARG A 44 -6.61 1.56 9.55
N TRP A 45 -7.85 1.78 9.97
CA TRP A 45 -9.04 1.39 9.23
C TRP A 45 -9.12 2.12 7.89
N PHE A 46 -8.89 3.43 7.87
CA PHE A 46 -8.83 4.20 6.63
C PHE A 46 -7.79 3.63 5.65
N ARG A 47 -6.58 3.32 6.13
CA ARG A 47 -5.53 2.72 5.28
C ARG A 47 -5.93 1.34 4.75
N TRP A 48 -6.64 0.56 5.56
CA TRP A 48 -7.19 -0.74 5.12
C TRP A 48 -8.26 -0.54 4.04
N GLN A 49 -9.18 0.41 4.20
CA GLN A 49 -10.16 0.76 3.16
C GLN A 49 -9.48 1.22 1.86
N CYS A 50 -8.44 2.06 1.94
CA CYS A 50 -7.68 2.44 0.75
C CYS A 50 -7.04 1.24 0.05
N ALA A 51 -6.54 0.25 0.79
CA ALA A 51 -5.95 -0.97 0.21
C ALA A 51 -7.01 -1.81 -0.53
N LEU A 52 -8.21 -1.94 0.04
CA LEU A 52 -9.34 -2.61 -0.63
C LEU A 52 -9.73 -1.90 -1.93
N VAL A 53 -9.66 -0.57 -1.95
CA VAL A 53 -9.90 0.21 -3.18
C VAL A 53 -8.76 0.02 -4.18
N ASP A 54 -7.50 -0.02 -3.73
CA ASP A 54 -6.35 -0.27 -4.63
C ASP A 54 -6.51 -1.62 -5.35
N GLU A 55 -6.82 -2.68 -4.60
CA GLU A 55 -7.17 -3.99 -5.13
C GLU A 55 -8.33 -3.92 -6.13
N TYR A 56 -9.43 -3.26 -5.76
CA TYR A 56 -10.59 -3.09 -6.63
C TYR A 56 -10.25 -2.41 -7.95
N LEU A 57 -9.41 -1.37 -7.93
CA LEU A 57 -8.98 -0.67 -9.13
C LEU A 57 -8.17 -1.59 -10.06
N PHE A 58 -7.36 -2.49 -9.52
CA PHE A 58 -6.68 -3.52 -10.33
C PHE A 58 -7.66 -4.53 -10.93
N TYR A 59 -8.65 -5.01 -10.17
CA TYR A 59 -9.66 -5.96 -10.67
C TYR A 59 -10.52 -5.41 -11.82
N LYS A 60 -10.48 -4.10 -12.07
CA LYS A 60 -11.19 -3.46 -13.20
C LYS A 60 -10.42 -3.48 -14.51
N GLU A 61 -9.13 -3.79 -14.45
CA GLU A 61 -8.30 -3.88 -15.65
C GLU A 61 -8.40 -5.28 -16.26
N GLU A 62 -8.33 -5.37 -17.59
CA GLU A 62 -8.36 -6.65 -18.30
C GLU A 62 -7.14 -7.51 -17.94
N ASN A 63 -7.30 -8.83 -17.90
CA ASN A 63 -6.24 -9.81 -17.58
C ASN A 63 -5.67 -9.71 -16.14
N VAL A 64 -6.41 -9.06 -15.24
CA VAL A 64 -6.14 -9.06 -13.81
C VAL A 64 -7.18 -9.92 -13.09
N GLU A 65 -6.71 -10.95 -12.41
CA GLU A 65 -7.55 -11.81 -11.58
C GLU A 65 -7.42 -11.45 -10.10
N LYS A 66 -8.56 -11.52 -9.42
CA LYS A 66 -8.67 -11.43 -7.97
C LYS A 66 -8.40 -12.78 -7.33
N ASN A 67 -7.74 -12.80 -6.16
CA ASN A 67 -7.68 -14.02 -5.35
C ASN A 67 -9.10 -14.48 -4.94
N PRO A 68 -9.55 -15.67 -5.38
CA PRO A 68 -10.88 -16.17 -5.02
C PRO A 68 -10.99 -16.49 -3.52
N ASN A 69 -9.86 -16.73 -2.85
CA ASN A 69 -9.81 -16.99 -1.42
C ASN A 69 -9.27 -15.77 -0.67
N HIS A 70 -10.17 -14.93 -0.15
CA HIS A 70 -9.82 -13.77 0.68
C HIS A 70 -9.08 -14.09 1.99
N LYS A 71 -9.03 -15.38 2.40
CA LYS A 71 -8.25 -15.83 3.57
C LYS A 71 -6.82 -16.21 3.21
N ASP A 72 -6.54 -16.44 1.92
CA ASP A 72 -5.20 -16.66 1.43
C ASP A 72 -4.44 -15.32 1.49
N GLN A 73 -3.36 -15.31 2.26
CA GLN A 73 -2.56 -14.11 2.48
C GLN A 73 -1.34 -14.06 1.55
N SER A 74 -1.28 -14.92 0.52
CA SER A 74 -0.11 -15.05 -0.36
C SER A 74 -0.09 -14.11 -1.54
N TRP A 75 -1.26 -13.65 -2.02
CA TRP A 75 -1.41 -12.68 -3.10
C TRP A 75 -2.82 -12.08 -3.13
N ASP A 76 -2.94 -10.88 -3.69
CA ASP A 76 -4.22 -10.18 -3.88
C ASP A 76 -4.62 -10.17 -5.37
N ILE A 77 -3.64 -9.91 -6.25
CA ILE A 77 -3.82 -9.80 -7.70
C ILE A 77 -2.92 -10.76 -8.47
N LYS A 78 -3.41 -11.28 -9.61
CA LYS A 78 -2.65 -12.11 -10.56
C LYS A 78 -2.78 -11.51 -11.98
N PHE A 79 -1.66 -11.35 -12.68
CA PHE A 79 -1.62 -10.90 -14.07
C PHE A 79 -1.31 -12.07 -15.00
N ASN A 80 -2.02 -12.14 -16.15
CA ASN A 80 -1.77 -13.08 -17.25
C ASN A 80 -1.47 -14.52 -16.79
N ASP A 81 -2.26 -15.02 -15.84
CA ASP A 81 -2.15 -16.36 -15.27
C ASP A 81 -0.83 -16.78 -14.64
N SER A 82 0.15 -15.88 -14.54
CA SER A 82 1.55 -16.27 -14.26
C SER A 82 2.14 -15.56 -13.05
N ILE A 83 1.91 -14.25 -12.90
CA ILE A 83 2.54 -13.47 -11.85
C ILE A 83 1.53 -12.93 -10.85
N GLN A 84 1.75 -13.30 -9.59
CA GLN A 84 0.93 -12.92 -8.45
C GLN A 84 1.65 -11.87 -7.59
N PHE A 85 0.90 -10.94 -7.01
CA PHE A 85 1.40 -9.92 -6.09
C PHE A 85 0.47 -9.71 -4.88
N ASP A 86 1.06 -9.55 -3.70
CA ASP A 86 0.47 -8.86 -2.54
C ASP A 86 0.62 -7.34 -2.76
N VAL A 87 -0.48 -6.60 -2.72
CA VAL A 87 -0.53 -5.15 -2.96
C VAL A 87 -0.36 -4.42 -1.65
N LYS A 88 0.63 -3.52 -1.58
CA LYS A 88 0.98 -2.84 -0.34
C LYS A 88 1.11 -1.34 -0.51
N GLY A 89 0.13 -0.61 0.01
CA GLY A 89 0.20 0.85 0.11
C GLY A 89 1.20 1.31 1.17
N THR A 90 2.27 2.00 0.76
CA THR A 90 3.35 2.49 1.63
C THR A 90 3.69 3.96 1.33
N VAL A 91 4.70 4.49 2.02
CA VAL A 91 5.28 5.83 1.82
C VAL A 91 6.80 5.73 1.79
N VAL A 92 7.47 6.72 1.20
CA VAL A 92 8.94 6.82 1.27
C VAL A 92 9.38 6.94 2.75
N PRO A 93 10.25 6.04 3.24
CA PRO A 93 10.69 6.05 4.64
C PRO A 93 11.42 7.35 4.99
N LYS A 94 11.30 7.79 6.25
CA LYS A 94 11.86 9.07 6.71
C LYS A 94 13.35 9.24 6.36
N SER A 95 14.14 8.18 6.47
CA SER A 95 15.58 8.18 6.15
C SER A 95 15.91 8.37 4.67
N PHE A 96 14.96 8.15 3.77
CA PHE A 96 15.16 8.28 2.32
C PHE A 96 14.64 9.61 1.75
N ARG A 97 13.76 10.33 2.47
CA ARG A 97 12.97 11.45 1.89
C ARG A 97 13.81 12.59 1.34
N SER A 98 14.84 13.03 2.05
CA SER A 98 15.64 14.20 1.66
C SER A 98 16.44 13.97 0.38
N LEU A 99 16.77 12.71 0.08
CA LEU A 99 17.54 12.28 -1.08
C LEU A 99 16.70 11.35 -1.96
N PHE A 100 15.37 11.42 -1.87
CA PHE A 100 14.52 10.48 -2.59
C PHE A 100 14.57 10.84 -4.07
N ASP A 101 14.95 9.84 -4.84
CA ASP A 101 14.80 9.82 -6.28
C ASP A 101 14.34 8.41 -6.68
N PHE A 102 13.82 8.31 -7.90
CA PHE A 102 13.24 7.08 -8.41
C PHE A 102 14.27 5.96 -8.61
N SER A 103 15.56 6.27 -8.84
CA SER A 103 16.60 5.26 -9.04
C SER A 103 16.82 4.39 -7.79
N LYS A 104 16.39 4.87 -6.61
CA LYS A 104 16.44 4.14 -5.34
C LYS A 104 15.33 3.11 -5.15
N GLU A 105 14.54 2.79 -6.18
CA GLU A 105 13.45 1.82 -6.11
C GLU A 105 13.88 0.50 -5.45
N LYS A 106 15.05 -0.04 -5.85
CA LYS A 106 15.57 -1.28 -5.27
C LYS A 106 15.87 -1.14 -3.77
N GLU A 107 16.53 -0.07 -3.36
CA GLU A 107 16.85 0.18 -1.95
C GLU A 107 15.59 0.35 -1.09
N LEU A 108 14.55 0.98 -1.66
CA LEU A 108 13.26 1.12 -1.00
C LEU A 108 12.57 -0.23 -0.83
N ILE A 109 12.55 -1.07 -1.87
CA ILE A 109 12.00 -2.43 -1.80
C ILE A 109 12.72 -3.25 -0.73
N ASP A 110 14.06 -3.23 -0.74
CA ASP A 110 14.89 -3.92 0.26
C ASP A 110 14.57 -3.41 1.68
N PHE A 111 14.40 -2.10 1.84
CA PHE A 111 13.97 -1.50 3.10
C PHE A 111 12.57 -1.97 3.52
N TYR A 112 11.59 -2.01 2.61
CA TYR A 112 10.22 -2.40 2.93
C TYR A 112 10.12 -3.86 3.36
N TYR A 113 10.85 -4.77 2.71
CA TYR A 113 10.90 -6.17 3.16
C TYR A 113 11.59 -6.30 4.52
N LYS A 114 12.71 -5.61 4.74
CA LYS A 114 13.45 -5.66 6.02
C LYS A 114 12.64 -5.13 7.20
N ASN A 115 11.86 -4.07 6.98
CA ASN A 115 11.10 -3.37 8.03
C ASN A 115 9.61 -3.75 8.06
N GLN A 116 9.24 -4.84 7.37
CA GLN A 116 7.89 -5.35 7.47
C GLN A 116 7.61 -5.87 8.89
N SER A 117 6.37 -5.72 9.36
CA SER A 117 5.89 -6.44 10.54
C SER A 117 6.14 -7.94 10.39
N LYS A 118 6.99 -8.49 11.26
CA LYS A 118 7.36 -9.91 11.31
C LYS A 118 6.27 -10.79 11.95
N GLY A 119 4.99 -10.51 11.66
CA GLY A 119 3.87 -11.28 12.21
C GLY A 119 3.91 -12.75 11.77
N VAL A 120 2.80 -13.47 11.96
CA VAL A 120 2.65 -14.92 11.68
C VAL A 120 2.94 -15.33 10.22
N ARG A 121 3.15 -14.36 9.32
CA ARG A 121 3.52 -14.60 7.91
C ARG A 121 5.01 -14.93 7.81
N HIS A 122 5.32 -16.22 7.93
CA HIS A 122 6.67 -16.73 7.72
C HIS A 122 7.13 -16.72 6.25
N ASN A 123 6.22 -16.51 5.29
CA ASN A 123 6.54 -16.53 3.87
C ASN A 123 6.73 -15.14 3.28
N ILE A 124 7.88 -14.95 2.64
CA ILE A 124 8.14 -13.80 1.77
C ILE A 124 7.39 -13.99 0.46
N GLN A 125 6.73 -12.94 -0.02
CA GLN A 125 5.83 -12.96 -1.19
C GLN A 125 6.25 -11.90 -2.19
N ASN A 126 5.85 -12.08 -3.45
CA ASN A 126 5.96 -11.03 -4.45
C ASN A 126 5.13 -9.82 -4.03
N ARG A 127 5.68 -8.61 -4.18
CA ARG A 127 4.97 -7.38 -3.78
C ARG A 127 4.89 -6.31 -4.83
N LEU A 128 3.71 -5.73 -4.94
CA LEU A 128 3.49 -4.47 -5.63
C LEU A 128 3.31 -3.37 -4.60
N PHE A 129 4.32 -2.52 -4.45
CA PHE A 129 4.28 -1.40 -3.52
C PHE A 129 3.64 -0.18 -4.18
N ILE A 130 2.55 0.32 -3.60
CA ILE A 130 1.96 1.61 -4.01
C ILE A 130 2.58 2.67 -3.11
N VAL A 131 3.60 3.36 -3.61
CA VAL A 131 4.43 4.29 -2.84
C VAL A 131 3.87 5.69 -2.98
N HIS A 132 3.32 6.23 -1.90
CA HIS A 132 2.77 7.58 -1.86
C HIS A 132 3.82 8.55 -1.31
N HIS A 133 4.15 9.60 -2.07
CA HIS A 133 5.14 10.58 -1.65
C HIS A 133 4.76 11.99 -2.08
N SER A 134 4.82 12.92 -1.14
CA SER A 134 4.73 14.34 -1.41
C SER A 134 6.06 14.97 -1.09
N PHE A 135 6.55 15.79 -2.02
CA PHE A 135 7.75 16.60 -1.83
C PHE A 135 7.49 17.86 -0.98
N ASN A 136 6.23 18.15 -0.65
CA ASN A 136 5.83 19.26 0.21
C ASN A 136 5.72 18.83 1.67
N GLU A 137 4.78 17.92 1.97
CA GLU A 137 4.51 17.46 3.34
C GLU A 137 4.23 15.96 3.35
N THR A 138 4.84 15.22 4.29
CA THR A 138 4.63 13.76 4.39
C THR A 138 3.15 13.44 4.61
N GLU A 139 2.46 14.35 5.25
CA GLU A 139 1.07 14.27 5.64
C GLU A 139 0.12 14.13 4.46
N ARG A 140 0.48 14.75 3.34
CA ARG A 140 -0.28 14.71 2.09
C ARG A 140 -0.23 13.35 1.41
N SER A 141 0.62 12.43 1.88
CA SER A 141 0.55 11.02 1.46
C SER A 141 -0.80 10.35 1.74
N MET A 142 -1.56 10.81 2.75
CA MET A 142 -2.91 10.30 3.01
C MET A 142 -3.92 10.80 1.97
N PHE A 143 -3.74 12.03 1.46
CA PHE A 143 -4.51 12.51 0.32
C PHE A 143 -4.21 11.70 -0.95
N LEU A 144 -2.93 11.44 -1.21
CA LEU A 144 -2.51 10.62 -2.36
C LEU A 144 -3.08 9.20 -2.32
N ARG A 145 -3.24 8.63 -1.11
CA ARG A 145 -3.92 7.33 -0.92
C ARG A 145 -5.37 7.33 -1.38
N CYS A 146 -6.00 8.49 -1.54
CA CYS A 146 -7.36 8.61 -2.06
C CYS A 146 -7.44 9.27 -3.43
N TYR A 147 -6.31 9.49 -4.10
CA TYR A 147 -6.31 10.04 -5.46
C TYR A 147 -6.65 8.94 -6.47
N TRP A 148 -7.92 8.52 -6.50
CA TRP A 148 -8.38 7.34 -7.25
C TRP A 148 -8.19 7.49 -8.76
N GLU A 149 -8.48 8.65 -9.33
CA GLU A 149 -8.32 8.87 -10.78
C GLU A 149 -6.87 8.75 -11.23
N LEU A 150 -5.93 9.31 -10.45
CA LEU A 150 -4.50 9.18 -10.71
C LEU A 150 -4.06 7.72 -10.61
N LYS A 151 -4.52 6.99 -9.58
CA LYS A 151 -4.18 5.58 -9.39
C LYS A 151 -4.78 4.66 -10.44
N LYS A 152 -6.01 4.94 -10.89
CA LYS A 152 -6.64 4.23 -12.01
C LYS A 152 -5.79 4.33 -13.27
N ASN A 153 -5.29 5.53 -13.58
CA ASN A 153 -4.37 5.71 -14.71
C ASN A 153 -3.04 4.98 -14.49
N ALA A 154 -2.48 5.05 -13.29
CA ALA A 154 -1.24 4.36 -12.93
C ALA A 154 -1.35 2.84 -13.06
N TYR A 155 -2.47 2.26 -12.61
CA TYR A 155 -2.68 0.80 -12.57
C TYR A 155 -2.97 0.26 -13.96
N ARG A 156 -3.72 1.00 -14.77
CA ARG A 156 -3.87 0.71 -16.20
C ARG A 156 -2.53 0.69 -16.92
N GLU A 157 -1.68 1.69 -16.68
CA GLU A 157 -0.35 1.73 -17.30
C GLU A 157 0.52 0.59 -16.82
N PHE A 158 0.52 0.30 -15.52
CA PHE A 158 1.21 -0.86 -14.97
C PHE A 158 0.74 -2.17 -15.63
N ASN A 159 -0.57 -2.37 -15.77
CA ASN A 159 -1.14 -3.56 -16.40
C ASN A 159 -0.68 -3.71 -17.87
N LYS A 160 -0.64 -2.61 -18.62
CA LYS A 160 -0.10 -2.61 -19.99
C LYS A 160 1.37 -3.00 -20.01
N LEU A 161 2.18 -2.41 -19.13
CA LEU A 161 3.63 -2.65 -19.13
C LEU A 161 3.96 -4.09 -18.70
N ILE A 162 3.27 -4.62 -17.68
CA ILE A 162 3.51 -5.99 -17.21
C ILE A 162 3.04 -7.02 -18.24
N THR A 163 1.89 -6.79 -18.89
CA THR A 163 1.35 -7.70 -19.91
C THR A 163 2.23 -7.76 -21.14
N ASN A 164 2.83 -6.64 -21.52
CA ASN A 164 3.76 -6.60 -22.64
C ASN A 164 5.20 -7.01 -22.27
N SER A 165 5.43 -7.53 -21.06
CA SER A 165 6.77 -7.88 -20.55
C SER A 165 7.78 -6.73 -20.65
N LYS A 166 7.31 -5.49 -20.48
CA LYS A 166 8.13 -4.25 -20.56
C LYS A 166 8.58 -3.75 -19.19
N LEU A 167 8.26 -4.46 -18.11
CA LEU A 167 8.67 -4.10 -16.75
C LEU A 167 9.89 -4.88 -16.30
N ASN A 168 10.87 -4.14 -15.78
CA ASN A 168 11.97 -4.71 -15.01
C ASN A 168 11.53 -4.91 -13.57
N LEU A 169 11.14 -6.15 -13.24
CA LEU A 169 10.82 -6.54 -11.87
C LEU A 169 12.10 -6.67 -11.03
N ILE A 170 12.06 -6.15 -9.81
CA ILE A 170 13.21 -6.16 -8.90
C ILE A 170 13.18 -7.46 -8.11
N LYS A 171 14.25 -8.25 -8.21
CA LYS A 171 14.42 -9.46 -7.40
C LYS A 171 14.84 -9.10 -5.98
N HIS A 172 14.19 -9.72 -4.99
CA HIS A 172 14.56 -9.67 -3.58
C HIS A 172 14.50 -11.09 -3.02
N ASN A 173 15.65 -11.68 -2.69
CA ASN A 173 15.77 -13.11 -2.36
C ASN A 173 15.11 -14.00 -3.43
N SER A 174 14.11 -14.80 -3.04
CA SER A 174 13.36 -15.71 -3.92
C SER A 174 12.10 -15.10 -4.53
N VAL A 175 11.81 -13.82 -4.31
CA VAL A 175 10.60 -13.14 -4.78
C VAL A 175 10.93 -11.95 -5.67
N VAL A 176 9.90 -11.45 -6.35
CA VAL A 176 9.98 -10.24 -7.17
C VAL A 176 9.09 -9.14 -6.62
N ALA A 177 9.48 -7.90 -6.83
CA ALA A 177 8.71 -6.75 -6.42
C ALA A 177 8.84 -5.59 -7.41
N LYS A 178 7.89 -4.65 -7.29
CA LYS A 178 7.89 -3.41 -8.06
C LYS A 178 7.21 -2.29 -7.29
N CYS A 179 7.55 -1.04 -7.59
CA CYS A 179 6.87 0.13 -7.06
C CYS A 179 6.04 0.82 -8.15
N ILE A 180 4.84 1.25 -7.78
CA ILE A 180 4.10 2.29 -8.49
C ILE A 180 4.15 3.53 -7.59
N PHE A 181 4.81 4.58 -8.07
CA PHE A 181 4.96 5.81 -7.31
C PHE A 181 3.79 6.74 -7.61
N ILE A 182 3.09 7.19 -6.58
CA ILE A 182 2.03 8.20 -6.64
C ILE A 182 2.57 9.45 -5.95
N ILE A 183 2.76 10.52 -6.73
CA ILE A 183 3.63 11.63 -6.35
C ILE A 183 2.87 12.95 -6.39
N GLU A 184 3.19 13.78 -5.41
CA GLU A 184 2.96 15.22 -5.46
C GLU A 184 4.32 15.94 -5.56
N SER A 185 4.51 16.75 -6.61
CA SER A 185 5.72 17.57 -6.84
C SER A 185 5.84 18.73 -5.85
N LYS A 186 6.97 19.43 -5.89
CA LYS A 186 7.16 20.67 -5.11
C LYS A 186 6.24 21.79 -5.59
N GLU A 187 5.86 21.73 -6.86
CA GLU A 187 4.97 22.66 -7.54
C GLU A 187 3.48 22.35 -7.31
N ASN A 188 3.17 21.31 -6.50
CA ASN A 188 1.81 20.78 -6.27
C ASN A 188 1.16 20.09 -7.49
N ASP A 189 1.98 19.60 -8.43
CA ASP A 189 1.49 18.73 -9.51
C ASP A 189 1.39 17.29 -9.03
N PHE A 190 0.35 16.58 -9.50
CA PHE A 190 0.10 15.19 -9.14
C PHE A 190 0.34 14.27 -10.34
N TYR A 191 1.22 13.29 -10.16
CA TYR A 191 1.58 12.36 -11.23
C TYR A 191 1.94 10.99 -10.67
N PHE A 192 2.02 9.99 -11.55
CA PHE A 192 2.55 8.68 -11.20
C PHE A 192 3.82 8.36 -11.98
N LYS A 193 4.62 7.45 -11.44
CA LYS A 193 5.81 6.93 -12.12
C LYS A 193 5.97 5.43 -11.91
N ILE A 194 6.33 4.75 -12.98
CA ILE A 194 6.69 3.34 -13.05
C ILE A 194 8.02 3.30 -13.82
N ILE A 195 9.02 2.60 -13.30
CA ILE A 195 10.40 2.61 -13.82
C ILE A 195 10.68 1.36 -14.63
#